data_AF-A0A2C9LFY6-F1
#
_entry.id   AF-A0A2C9LFY6-F1
#
_cell.length_a   1.000
_cell.length_b   1.000
_cell.length_c   1.000
_cell.angle_alpha   90.00
_cell.angle_beta   90.00
_cell.angle_gamma   90.00
#
_symmetry.space_group_name_H-M   'P 1'
#
loop_
_entity.id
_entity.type
_entity.pdbx_description
1 polymer ?
#
loop_
_entity_poly.entity_id
_entity_poly.type
_entity_poly.pdbx_seq_one_letter_code
_entity_poly.pdbx_strand_id
1 'polypeptide(L)'
;MLNVFIFVVIAMAIANGQHICPVCTNPNDYKSCTGTRECHYTHEICMVRIDTQLNNRIEYFCTNYDVCQIYASVGCDPSHGQTCYYCCTDVASCRGQREALFMGILAGR
;
A
#
# COMPACT_ATOMS: atom_id res chain seq x y z
N MET A 1 -47.55 -26.72 -5.00
CA MET A 1 -46.45 -26.19 -5.82
C MET A 1 -46.47 -24.68 -5.73
N LEU A 2 -45.53 -24.05 -5.01
CA LEU A 2 -45.02 -22.71 -5.31
C LEU A 2 -43.78 -22.46 -4.43
N ASN A 3 -42.59 -22.68 -4.97
CA ASN A 3 -41.33 -22.33 -4.32
C ASN A 3 -41.06 -20.86 -4.66
N VAL A 4 -41.24 -19.96 -3.70
CA VAL A 4 -40.89 -18.54 -3.84
C VAL A 4 -39.38 -18.41 -3.58
N PHE A 5 -38.59 -18.45 -4.65
CA PHE A 5 -37.17 -18.14 -4.60
C PHE A 5 -37.00 -16.62 -4.41
N ILE A 6 -36.68 -16.21 -3.19
CA ILE A 6 -36.28 -14.84 -2.88
C ILE A 6 -34.86 -14.64 -3.41
N PHE A 7 -34.74 -14.05 -4.61
CA PHE A 7 -33.48 -13.53 -5.12
C PHE A 7 -33.15 -12.23 -4.39
N VAL A 8 -32.35 -12.32 -3.33
CA VAL A 8 -31.73 -11.14 -2.70
C VAL A 8 -30.62 -10.66 -3.62
N VAL A 9 -30.93 -9.69 -4.48
CA VAL A 9 -29.93 -8.97 -5.26
C VAL A 9 -29.25 -7.98 -4.31
N ILE A 10 -28.13 -8.37 -3.73
CA ILE A 10 -27.26 -7.45 -2.99
C ILE A 10 -26.62 -6.54 -4.03
N ALA A 11 -27.21 -5.36 -4.23
CA ALA A 11 -26.56 -4.28 -4.94
C ALA A 11 -25.34 -3.85 -4.11
N MET A 12 -24.15 -4.32 -4.50
CA MET A 12 -22.90 -3.76 -4.01
C MET A 12 -22.82 -2.34 -4.54
N ALA A 13 -23.13 -1.37 -3.68
CA ALA A 13 -22.82 0.02 -3.95
C ALA A 13 -21.31 0.10 -4.19
N ILE A 14 -20.92 0.36 -5.43
CA ILE A 14 -19.55 0.71 -5.76
C ILE A 14 -19.35 2.08 -5.12
N ALA A 15 -18.87 2.07 -3.88
CA ALA A 15 -18.36 3.27 -3.27
C ALA A 15 -17.18 3.68 -4.16
N ASN A 16 -17.39 4.68 -5.01
CA ASN A 16 -16.31 5.45 -5.61
C ASN A 16 -15.64 6.25 -4.49
N GLY A 17 -15.07 5.53 -3.52
CA GLY A 17 -14.33 6.11 -2.42
C GLY A 17 -13.01 6.57 -3.00
N GLN A 18 -12.70 7.85 -2.85
CA GLN A 18 -11.34 8.33 -3.09
C GLN A 18 -10.40 7.47 -2.24
N HIS A 19 -9.48 6.77 -2.90
CA HIS A 19 -8.48 5.96 -2.22
C HIS A 19 -7.51 6.89 -1.47
N ILE A 20 -7.06 6.49 -0.28
CA ILE A 20 -6.23 7.34 0.57
C ILE A 20 -4.94 6.59 0.92
N CYS A 21 -3.80 7.23 0.66
CA CYS A 21 -2.49 6.69 1.00
C CYS A 21 -1.81 7.48 2.12
N PRO A 22 -0.96 6.83 2.94
CA PRO A 22 -0.15 7.52 3.92
C PRO A 22 0.83 8.51 3.29
N VAL A 23 1.24 9.51 4.07
CA VAL A 23 2.33 10.44 3.74
C VAL A 23 3.23 10.59 4.95
N CYS A 24 4.53 10.59 4.72
CA CYS A 24 5.57 10.78 5.73
C CYS A 24 6.02 12.23 5.74
N THR A 25 6.02 12.87 6.92
CA THR A 25 6.59 14.21 7.09
C THR A 25 8.12 14.17 7.07
N ASN A 26 8.70 13.05 7.48
CA ASN A 26 10.13 12.77 7.37
C ASN A 26 10.35 11.38 6.72
N PRO A 27 10.78 11.32 5.45
CA PRO A 27 11.02 10.06 4.75
C PRO A 27 12.04 9.12 5.42
N ASN A 28 12.91 9.61 6.30
CA ASN A 28 13.90 8.80 7.01
C ASN A 28 13.40 8.27 8.37
N ASP A 29 12.17 8.62 8.77
CA ASP A 29 11.52 8.12 9.98
C ASP A 29 10.16 7.53 9.62
N TYR A 30 10.07 6.20 9.62
CA TYR A 30 8.84 5.47 9.30
C TYR A 30 7.68 5.80 10.25
N LYS A 31 7.96 6.28 11.46
CA LYS A 31 6.91 6.68 12.41
C LYS A 31 6.29 8.03 12.05
N SER A 32 6.96 8.82 11.22
CA SER A 32 6.45 10.13 10.73
C SER A 32 5.34 10.00 9.67
N CYS A 33 5.10 8.77 9.18
CA CYS A 33 4.08 8.43 8.19
C CYS A 33 2.68 8.35 8.82
N THR A 34 2.25 9.45 9.44
CA THR A 34 0.95 9.60 10.11
C THR A 34 -0.03 10.44 9.31
N GLY A 35 0.44 11.21 8.34
CA GLY A 35 -0.39 11.98 7.43
C GLY A 35 -1.03 11.08 6.36
N THR A 36 -1.99 11.64 5.64
CA THR A 36 -2.66 10.97 4.53
C THR A 36 -2.81 11.92 3.36
N ARG A 37 -2.96 11.36 2.16
CA ARG A 37 -3.37 12.10 0.96
C ARG A 37 -4.41 11.32 0.20
N GLU A 38 -5.32 12.06 -0.42
CA GLU A 38 -6.25 11.50 -1.40
C GLU A 38 -5.50 11.17 -2.69
N CYS A 39 -5.83 10.02 -3.24
CA CYS A 39 -5.35 9.58 -4.53
C CYS A 39 -6.31 10.01 -5.64
N HIS A 40 -5.77 10.10 -6.85
CA HIS A 40 -6.58 10.28 -8.04
C HIS A 40 -7.60 9.14 -8.18
N TYR A 41 -8.76 9.41 -8.78
CA TYR A 41 -9.86 8.43 -8.89
C TYR A 41 -9.51 7.17 -9.68
N THR A 42 -8.42 7.20 -10.46
CA THR A 42 -7.91 6.04 -11.19
C THR A 42 -6.98 5.18 -10.37
N HIS A 43 -6.46 5.68 -9.23
CA HIS A 43 -5.54 4.95 -8.38
C HIS A 43 -6.31 4.23 -7.28
N GLU A 44 -6.06 2.93 -7.18
CA GLU A 44 -6.82 2.02 -6.32
C GLU A 44 -5.95 1.37 -5.24
N ILE A 45 -4.65 1.63 -5.24
CA ILE A 45 -3.71 1.05 -4.28
C ILE A 45 -2.58 2.02 -3.91
N CYS A 46 -2.02 1.80 -2.72
CA CYS A 46 -0.78 2.43 -2.27
C CYS A 46 0.41 1.52 -2.55
N MET A 47 1.40 2.05 -3.24
CA MET A 47 2.72 1.43 -3.37
C MET A 47 3.67 2.07 -2.36
N VAL A 48 4.32 1.24 -1.56
CA VAL A 48 5.40 1.63 -0.65
C VAL A 48 6.72 1.37 -1.34
N ARG A 49 7.60 2.37 -1.35
CA ARG A 49 8.99 2.24 -1.76
C ARG A 49 9.87 2.45 -0.53
N ILE A 50 10.81 1.56 -0.30
CA ILE A 50 11.82 1.68 0.75
C ILE A 50 13.18 1.63 0.11
N ASP A 51 13.97 2.68 0.26
CA ASP A 51 15.35 2.75 -0.19
C ASP A 51 16.30 2.45 0.99
N THR A 52 16.87 1.25 1.00
CA THR A 52 17.76 0.78 2.05
C THR A 52 19.17 1.38 1.96
N GLN A 53 19.56 2.00 0.83
CA GLN A 53 20.80 2.78 0.73
C GLN A 53 20.68 4.14 1.42
N LEU A 54 19.48 4.71 1.38
CA LEU A 54 19.18 6.01 1.98
C LEU A 54 18.60 5.87 3.39
N ASN A 55 19.25 5.08 4.26
CA ASN A 55 18.82 4.88 5.65
C ASN A 55 17.35 4.40 5.76
N ASN A 56 16.97 3.43 4.92
CA ASN A 56 15.61 2.91 4.84
C ASN A 56 14.55 4.00 4.57
N ARG A 57 14.87 4.94 3.68
CA ARG A 57 13.97 6.04 3.29
C ARG A 57 12.67 5.48 2.73
N ILE A 58 11.55 5.81 3.35
CA ILE A 58 10.21 5.33 3.00
C ILE A 58 9.43 6.40 2.25
N GLU A 59 8.77 5.97 1.18
CA GLU A 59 7.87 6.80 0.38
C GLU A 59 6.62 6.00 -0.01
N TYR A 60 5.48 6.69 -0.05
CA TYR A 60 4.21 6.14 -0.50
C TYR A 60 3.82 6.78 -1.83
N PHE A 61 3.24 5.99 -2.74
CA PHE A 61 2.76 6.37 -4.07
C PHE A 61 1.33 5.89 -4.27
N CYS A 62 0.46 6.75 -4.81
CA CYS A 62 -0.84 6.31 -5.31
C CYS A 62 -0.62 5.70 -6.69
N THR A 63 -1.13 4.49 -6.95
CA THR A 63 -0.96 3.84 -8.25
C THR A 63 -2.11 2.86 -8.55
N ASN A 64 -2.00 2.16 -9.67
CA ASN A 64 -2.93 1.10 -10.06
C ASN A 64 -2.43 -0.24 -9.54
N TYR A 65 -3.35 -1.18 -9.33
CA TYR A 65 -3.05 -2.50 -8.79
C TYR A 65 -1.96 -3.21 -9.60
N ASP A 66 -2.11 -3.27 -10.93
CA ASP A 66 -1.19 -3.98 -11.81
C ASP A 66 0.24 -3.45 -11.73
N VAL A 67 0.38 -2.11 -11.70
CA VAL A 67 1.68 -1.44 -11.59
C VAL A 67 2.33 -1.80 -10.26
N CYS A 68 1.56 -1.74 -9.17
CA CYS A 68 2.08 -2.10 -7.85
C CYS A 68 2.55 -3.56 -7.82
N GLN A 69 1.76 -4.49 -8.36
CA GLN A 69 2.12 -5.92 -8.38
C GLN A 69 3.39 -6.18 -9.19
N ILE A 70 3.58 -5.49 -10.33
CA ILE A 70 4.81 -5.61 -11.12
C ILE A 70 6.03 -5.24 -10.28
N TYR A 71 6.05 -4.06 -9.65
CA TYR A 71 7.18 -3.64 -8.82
C TYR A 71 7.35 -4.50 -7.57
N ALA A 72 6.25 -4.88 -6.90
CA ALA A 72 6.31 -5.75 -5.73
C ALA A 72 6.79 -7.16 -6.06
N SER A 73 6.55 -7.65 -7.28
CA SER A 73 7.03 -8.97 -7.75
C SER A 73 8.54 -9.04 -7.96
N VAL A 74 9.18 -7.90 -8.30
CA VAL A 74 10.65 -7.79 -8.31
C VAL A 74 11.19 -7.89 -6.89
N GLY A 75 10.37 -7.47 -5.92
CA GLY A 75 10.68 -7.56 -4.50
C GLY A 75 11.81 -6.61 -4.10
N CYS A 76 12.55 -7.04 -3.09
CA CYS A 76 13.70 -6.31 -2.53
C CYS A 76 14.96 -6.86 -3.19
N ASP A 77 15.15 -6.58 -4.48
CA ASP A 77 16.24 -7.13 -5.28
C ASP A 77 17.53 -6.29 -5.11
N PRO A 78 18.56 -6.78 -4.41
CA PRO A 78 19.82 -6.05 -4.25
C PRO A 78 20.55 -5.78 -5.57
N SER A 79 20.19 -6.46 -6.67
CA SER A 79 20.80 -6.32 -7.99
C SER A 79 20.20 -5.15 -8.80
N HIS A 80 18.97 -4.73 -8.50
CA HIS A 80 18.26 -3.62 -9.16
C HIS A 80 18.21 -2.34 -8.31
N GLY A 81 19.19 -2.22 -7.41
CA GLY A 81 19.26 -1.16 -6.42
C GLY A 81 18.68 -1.60 -5.09
N GLN A 82 19.15 -0.96 -4.03
CA GLN A 82 18.71 -1.22 -2.66
C GLN A 82 17.31 -0.65 -2.40
N THR A 83 16.36 -0.86 -3.31
CA THR A 83 15.00 -0.38 -3.23
C THR A 83 14.03 -1.55 -3.21
N CYS A 84 13.08 -1.50 -2.29
CA CYS A 84 12.10 -2.55 -2.06
C CYS A 84 10.70 -1.97 -2.21
N TYR A 85 9.84 -2.69 -2.93
CA TYR A 85 8.48 -2.26 -3.23
C TYR A 85 7.45 -3.18 -2.58
N TYR A 86 6.42 -2.59 -2.01
CA TYR A 86 5.31 -3.31 -1.39
C TYR A 86 3.98 -2.64 -1.74
N CYS A 87 2.90 -3.40 -1.64
CA CYS A 87 1.54 -2.93 -1.92
C CYS A 87 0.66 -3.00 -0.67
N CYS A 88 -0.18 -1.99 -0.47
CA CYS A 88 -1.18 -1.94 0.60
C CYS A 88 -2.42 -1.17 0.13
N THR A 89 -3.59 -1.54 0.64
CA THR A 89 -4.91 -1.13 0.10
C THR A 89 -5.58 -0.02 0.89
N ASP A 90 -5.07 0.35 2.05
CA ASP A 90 -5.64 1.36 2.91
C ASP A 90 -4.62 1.79 3.96
N VAL A 91 -4.88 2.91 4.64
CA VAL A 91 -3.96 3.49 5.62
C VAL A 91 -3.62 2.51 6.76
N ALA A 92 -4.58 1.68 7.21
CA ALA A 92 -4.34 0.75 8.30
C ALA A 92 -3.49 -0.45 7.85
N SER A 93 -3.77 -1.04 6.69
CA SER A 93 -2.94 -2.09 6.11
C SER A 93 -1.54 -1.60 5.79
N CYS A 94 -1.40 -0.39 5.25
CA CYS A 94 -0.11 0.25 5.01
C CYS A 94 0.69 0.49 6.29
N ARG A 95 0.02 0.87 7.38
CA ARG A 95 0.66 1.05 8.69
C ARG A 95 1.15 -0.29 9.25
N GLY A 96 0.30 -1.32 9.25
CA GLY A 96 0.67 -2.64 9.75
C GLY A 96 1.83 -3.25 8.97
N GLN A 97 1.80 -3.14 7.64
CA GLN A 97 2.90 -3.58 6.78
C GLN A 97 4.21 -2.83 7.08
N ARG A 98 4.16 -1.50 7.19
CA ARG A 98 5.34 -0.68 7.53
C ARG A 98 5.92 -1.09 8.89
N GLU A 99 5.09 -1.21 9.92
CA GLU A 99 5.55 -1.61 11.25
C GLU A 99 6.21 -3.00 11.21
N ALA A 100 5.62 -3.96 10.48
CA ALA A 100 6.21 -5.29 10.29
C ALA A 100 7.57 -5.25 9.56
N LEU A 101 7.69 -4.41 8.52
CA LEU A 101 8.95 -4.26 7.76
C LEU A 101 10.06 -3.68 8.63
N PHE A 102 9.77 -2.63 9.41
CA PHE A 102 10.77 -1.92 10.21
C PHE A 102 11.05 -2.55 11.58
N MET A 103 10.16 -3.39 12.12
CA MET A 103 10.40 -4.15 13.35
C MET A 103 10.97 -5.55 13.08
N GLY A 104 10.76 -6.10 11.89
CA GLY A 104 11.26 -7.42 11.50
C GLY A 104 12.42 -7.34 10.51
N ILE A 105 12.08 -7.15 9.23
CA ILE A 105 12.98 -7.36 8.10
C ILE A 105 14.13 -6.35 8.05
N LEU A 106 13.86 -5.08 8.38
CA LEU A 106 14.84 -3.99 8.33
C LEU A 106 15.50 -3.71 9.69
N ALA A 107 15.01 -4.30 10.79
CA ALA A 107 15.54 -4.06 12.14
C ALA A 107 16.90 -4.76 12.40
N GLY A 108 17.23 -5.78 11.60
CA GLY A 108 18.43 -6.60 11.76
C GLY A 108 19.49 -6.42 10.66
N ARG A 109 19.35 -5.41 9.80
CA ARG A 109 20.32 -5.02 8.78
C ARG A 109 21.00 -3.71 9.19
#